data_AF-A0A5C7J5M1-F1
#
_entry.id   AF-A0A5C7J5M1-F1
#
_cell.length_a   1.000
_cell.length_b   1.000
_cell.length_c   1.000
_cell.angle_alpha   90.00
_cell.angle_beta   90.00
_cell.angle_gamma   90.00
#
_symmetry.space_group_name_H-M   'P 1'
#
loop_
_entity.id
_entity.type
_entity.pdbx_description
1 polymer ?
#
loop_
_entity_poly.entity_id
_entity_poly.type
_entity_poly.pdbx_seq_one_letter_code
_entity_poly.pdbx_strand_id
1 'polypeptide(L)'
;NADDFPSVSVGQREAYAPIKSLGCYFEYSVLDLRRSELAGTVLDAKLATAARQTIESKIDKLATNGDERVGIKGLCNQDIMSHNLGKWFDEKGKALKQPEQMLADISQLISIIAEDTNNVLLPDTLLLPVKHFAYLAQTPFSTTGQVTILNYLLSNNPYIKNVDSWVHLKDKCVIYPRTPQALEMYLPLEFEMLEPQAVGMNIRIHCHARFGGVQVYTPKACAYGVGL
;
A
#
# COMPACT_ATOMS: atom_id res chain seq x y z
N ASN A 1 -22.44 -15.57 41.82
CA ASN A 1 -22.18 -15.58 40.37
C ASN A 1 -21.31 -14.38 40.02
N ALA A 2 -20.00 -14.53 40.14
CA ALA A 2 -19.00 -13.47 39.93
C ALA A 2 -17.85 -13.91 39.00
N ASP A 3 -18.01 -15.05 38.32
CA ASP A 3 -16.97 -15.66 37.48
C ASP A 3 -17.31 -15.67 35.98
N ASP A 4 -18.30 -14.89 35.54
CA ASP A 4 -18.69 -14.79 34.12
C ASP A 4 -17.98 -13.61 33.43
N PHE A 5 -16.65 -13.53 33.61
CA PHE A 5 -15.83 -12.65 32.80
C PHE A 5 -15.22 -13.48 31.65
N PRO A 6 -15.58 -13.22 30.39
CA PRO A 6 -14.99 -13.94 29.28
C PRO A 6 -13.49 -13.64 29.20
N SER A 7 -12.65 -14.66 29.36
CA SER A 7 -11.22 -14.54 29.12
C SER A 7 -10.98 -14.35 27.61
N VAL A 8 -10.57 -13.14 27.21
CA VAL A 8 -10.18 -12.85 25.83
C VAL A 8 -8.78 -13.43 25.59
N SER A 9 -8.68 -14.73 25.32
CA SER A 9 -7.45 -15.31 24.79
C SER A 9 -7.37 -14.97 23.32
N VAL A 10 -6.45 -14.09 22.95
CA VAL A 10 -6.18 -13.77 21.55
C VAL A 10 -5.50 -14.98 20.92
N GLY A 11 -6.28 -15.87 20.30
CA GLY A 11 -5.78 -16.98 19.50
C GLY A 11 -5.17 -16.48 18.18
N GLN A 12 -4.08 -15.71 18.26
CA GLN A 12 -3.27 -15.38 17.08
C GLN A 12 -2.48 -16.63 16.72
N ARG A 13 -2.80 -17.22 15.57
CA ARG A 13 -1.93 -18.22 14.95
C ARG A 13 -0.65 -17.50 14.59
N GLU A 14 0.47 -17.85 15.22
CA GLU A 14 1.78 -17.25 14.96
C GLU A 14 2.19 -17.52 13.51
N ALA A 15 1.83 -16.61 12.60
CA ALA A 15 2.36 -16.58 11.26
C ALA A 15 3.66 -15.77 11.31
N TYR A 16 4.79 -16.47 11.42
CA TYR A 16 6.10 -15.84 11.31
C TYR A 16 6.24 -15.14 9.96
N ALA A 17 6.30 -13.80 9.94
CA ALA A 17 6.73 -13.09 8.74
C ALA A 17 8.26 -13.10 8.66
N PRO A 18 8.83 -13.56 7.53
CA PRO A 18 10.26 -13.48 7.31
C PRO A 18 10.68 -12.03 7.07
N ILE A 19 11.70 -11.57 7.82
CA ILE A 19 12.31 -10.25 7.61
C ILE A 19 13.42 -10.41 6.57
N LYS A 20 13.37 -9.63 5.48
CA LYS A 20 14.38 -9.63 4.43
C LYS A 20 15.20 -8.36 4.45
N SER A 21 16.52 -8.53 4.32
CA SER A 21 17.44 -7.42 4.03
C SER A 21 17.38 -7.06 2.56
N LEU A 22 17.08 -5.79 2.27
CA LEU A 22 17.20 -5.17 0.96
C LEU A 22 18.54 -4.42 0.92
N GLY A 23 19.33 -4.66 -0.11
CA GLY A 23 20.59 -3.95 -0.34
C GLY A 23 20.54 -3.13 -1.62
N CYS A 24 21.21 -1.98 -1.58
CA CYS A 24 21.57 -1.17 -2.73
C CYS A 24 23.01 -0.69 -2.53
N TYR A 25 23.69 -0.26 -3.59
CA TYR A 25 24.96 0.44 -3.47
C TYR A 25 25.00 1.53 -4.53
N PHE A 26 25.73 2.59 -4.22
CA PHE A 26 26.12 3.58 -5.20
C PHE A 26 27.63 3.75 -5.15
N GLU A 27 28.20 4.13 -6.28
CA GLU A 27 29.63 4.32 -6.42
C GLU A 27 29.91 5.61 -7.18
N TYR A 28 31.02 6.26 -6.84
CA TYR A 28 31.52 7.41 -7.57
C TYR A 28 33.03 7.26 -7.77
N SER A 29 33.50 7.72 -8.93
CA SER A 29 34.92 7.77 -9.24
C SER A 29 35.55 9.04 -8.68
N VAL A 30 36.83 8.97 -8.32
CA VAL A 30 37.61 10.13 -7.88
C VAL A 30 37.63 11.25 -8.94
N LEU A 31 37.58 10.88 -10.23
CA LEU A 31 37.51 11.85 -11.33
C LEU A 31 36.17 12.58 -11.37
N ASP A 32 35.08 11.90 -11.08
CA ASP A 32 33.74 12.50 -11.06
C ASP A 32 33.56 13.39 -9.83
N LEU A 33 34.18 13.04 -8.70
CA LEU A 33 34.21 13.90 -7.52
C LEU A 33 34.92 15.23 -7.82
N ARG A 34 36.11 15.19 -8.46
CA ARG A 34 36.84 16.40 -8.87
C ARG A 34 36.06 17.24 -9.88
N ARG A 35 35.39 16.61 -10.84
CA ARG A 35 34.50 17.31 -11.79
C ARG A 35 33.31 17.96 -11.08
N SER A 36 32.75 17.27 -10.09
CA SER A 36 31.64 17.76 -9.29
C SER A 36 32.02 18.96 -8.44
N GLU A 37 33.23 18.95 -7.86
CA GLU A 37 33.82 20.09 -7.14
C GLU A 37 34.00 21.30 -8.05
N LEU A 38 34.53 21.10 -9.27
CA LEU A 38 34.68 22.19 -10.25
C LEU A 38 33.35 22.73 -10.76
N ALA A 39 32.32 21.89 -10.87
CA ALA A 39 30.98 22.27 -11.31
C ALA A 39 30.09 22.83 -10.17
N GLY A 40 30.58 22.84 -8.92
CA GLY A 40 29.81 23.30 -7.75
C GLY A 40 28.58 22.44 -7.45
N THR A 41 28.53 21.19 -7.92
CA THR A 41 27.42 20.27 -7.65
C THR A 41 27.79 19.28 -6.55
N VAL A 42 26.83 18.90 -5.71
CA VAL A 42 27.04 17.86 -4.68
C VAL A 42 26.56 16.52 -5.24
N LEU A 43 27.44 15.81 -5.96
CA LEU A 43 27.13 14.50 -6.56
C LEU A 43 26.76 13.45 -5.51
N ASP A 44 27.43 13.49 -4.35
CA ASP A 44 27.23 12.53 -3.25
C ASP A 44 25.79 12.57 -2.70
N ALA A 45 25.28 13.76 -2.38
CA ALA A 45 23.90 13.93 -1.89
C ALA A 45 22.84 13.48 -2.91
N LYS A 46 23.10 13.66 -4.22
CA LYS A 46 22.19 13.21 -5.29
C LYS A 46 22.17 11.68 -5.39
N LEU A 47 23.33 11.03 -5.33
CA LEU A 47 23.43 9.57 -5.37
C LEU A 47 22.84 8.92 -4.12
N ALA A 48 23.09 9.49 -2.95
CA ALA A 48 22.45 9.11 -1.69
C ALA A 48 20.92 9.17 -1.76
N THR A 49 20.37 10.26 -2.29
CA THR A 49 18.92 10.43 -2.45
C THR A 49 18.35 9.40 -3.43
N ALA A 50 19.04 9.14 -4.55
CA ALA A 50 18.63 8.14 -5.53
C ALA A 50 18.67 6.71 -4.95
N ALA A 51 19.67 6.39 -4.12
CA ALA A 51 19.77 5.10 -3.44
C ALA A 51 18.60 4.90 -2.46
N ARG A 52 18.25 5.93 -1.69
CA ARG A 52 17.09 5.91 -0.79
C ARG A 52 15.79 5.67 -1.56
N GLN A 53 15.52 6.44 -2.61
CA GLN A 53 14.32 6.29 -3.46
C GLN A 53 14.22 4.89 -4.09
N THR A 54 15.36 4.30 -4.47
CA THR A 54 15.40 2.94 -5.04
C THR A 54 14.99 1.90 -4.01
N ILE A 55 15.46 2.03 -2.77
CA ILE A 55 15.07 1.12 -1.67
C ILE A 55 13.60 1.32 -1.31
N GLU A 56 13.13 2.55 -1.17
CA GLU A 56 11.73 2.87 -0.88
C GLU A 56 10.79 2.33 -1.96
N SER A 57 11.10 2.52 -3.25
CA SER A 57 10.30 1.95 -4.34
C SER A 57 10.30 0.41 -4.33
N LYS A 58 11.38 -0.22 -3.87
CA LYS A 58 11.45 -1.67 -3.71
C LYS A 58 10.59 -2.15 -2.54
N ILE A 59 10.62 -1.44 -1.42
CA ILE A 59 9.73 -1.69 -0.26
C ILE A 59 8.28 -1.56 -0.71
N ASP A 60 7.93 -0.50 -1.44
CA ASP A 60 6.57 -0.25 -1.90
C ASP A 60 6.03 -1.40 -2.77
N LYS A 61 6.82 -1.87 -3.75
CA LYS A 61 6.48 -3.03 -4.59
C LYS A 61 6.29 -4.32 -3.78
N LEU A 62 7.15 -4.55 -2.80
CA LEU A 62 7.06 -5.71 -1.91
C LEU A 62 5.85 -5.59 -0.96
N ALA A 63 5.53 -4.38 -0.51
CA ALA A 63 4.35 -4.12 0.31
C ALA A 63 3.06 -4.37 -0.47
N THR A 64 3.01 -4.08 -1.78
CA THR A 64 1.83 -4.38 -2.60
C THR A 64 1.68 -5.87 -2.90
N ASN A 65 2.68 -6.49 -3.56
CA ASN A 65 2.54 -7.83 -4.14
C ASN A 65 3.10 -8.94 -3.24
N GLY A 66 4.01 -8.61 -2.32
CA GLY A 66 4.81 -9.60 -1.61
C GLY A 66 5.87 -10.24 -2.49
N ASP A 67 6.56 -11.24 -1.92
CA ASP A 67 7.53 -12.10 -2.59
C ASP A 67 7.34 -13.53 -2.06
N GLU A 68 6.64 -14.36 -2.83
CA GLU A 68 6.31 -15.75 -2.47
C GLU A 68 7.56 -16.60 -2.24
N ARG A 69 8.65 -16.32 -2.96
CA ARG A 69 9.91 -17.08 -2.83
C ARG A 69 10.52 -16.94 -1.45
N VAL A 70 10.24 -15.82 -0.79
CA VAL A 70 10.79 -15.49 0.52
C VAL A 70 9.73 -15.64 1.61
N GLY A 71 8.46 -15.89 1.25
CA GLY A 71 7.36 -15.96 2.20
C GLY A 71 6.90 -14.60 2.73
N ILE A 72 7.31 -13.49 2.11
CA ILE A 72 6.82 -12.15 2.47
C ILE A 72 5.48 -11.95 1.79
N LYS A 73 4.43 -11.72 2.58
CA LYS A 73 3.11 -11.39 2.06
C LYS A 73 2.97 -9.86 1.94
N GLY A 74 2.49 -9.42 0.78
CA GLY A 74 2.09 -8.03 0.54
C GLY A 74 0.59 -7.86 0.76
N LEU A 75 0.12 -6.61 0.79
CA LEU A 75 -1.28 -6.28 1.05
C LEU A 75 -2.24 -6.92 0.05
N CYS A 76 -1.83 -7.26 -1.18
CA CYS A 76 -2.70 -7.85 -2.21
C CYS A 76 -2.66 -9.39 -2.28
N ASN A 77 -1.81 -10.03 -1.47
CA ASN A 77 -1.59 -11.48 -1.46
C ASN A 77 -1.82 -12.06 -0.05
N GLN A 78 -2.80 -11.53 0.67
CA GLN A 78 -3.22 -12.04 1.97
C GLN A 78 -4.44 -12.93 1.80
N ASP A 79 -4.64 -13.82 2.78
CA ASP A 79 -5.84 -14.64 2.87
C ASP A 79 -6.97 -13.80 3.52
N ILE A 80 -7.48 -12.85 2.75
CA ILE A 80 -8.63 -12.01 3.11
C ILE A 80 -9.74 -12.19 2.07
N MET A 81 -10.95 -11.82 2.46
CA MET A 81 -12.13 -11.98 1.61
C MET A 81 -11.98 -11.21 0.29
N SER A 82 -12.29 -11.86 -0.83
CA SER A 82 -12.27 -11.24 -2.15
C SER A 82 -13.67 -11.26 -2.77
N HIS A 83 -14.16 -10.09 -3.18
CA HIS A 83 -15.42 -9.94 -3.88
C HIS A 83 -15.17 -9.41 -5.30
N ASN A 84 -15.85 -9.96 -6.30
CA ASN A 84 -15.66 -9.56 -7.69
C ASN A 84 -16.55 -8.36 -8.01
N LEU A 85 -15.94 -7.22 -8.33
CA LEU A 85 -16.65 -5.98 -8.68
C LEU A 85 -16.99 -5.90 -10.17
N GLY A 86 -16.38 -6.74 -11.02
CA GLY A 86 -16.45 -6.58 -12.46
C GLY A 86 -15.74 -5.32 -12.97
N LYS A 87 -15.39 -5.33 -14.26
CA LYS A 87 -14.54 -4.28 -14.86
C LYS A 87 -15.23 -2.92 -14.83
N TRP A 88 -14.58 -1.94 -14.21
CA TRP A 88 -15.06 -0.55 -14.25
C TRP A 88 -14.70 0.12 -15.57
N PHE A 89 -13.56 -0.27 -16.14
CA PHE A 89 -13.05 0.24 -17.41
C PHE A 89 -12.80 -0.88 -18.41
N ASP A 90 -12.99 -0.58 -19.70
CA ASP A 90 -12.55 -1.45 -20.78
C ASP A 90 -11.01 -1.40 -20.94
N GLU A 91 -10.43 -2.32 -21.70
CA GLU A 91 -8.99 -2.37 -22.00
C GLU A 91 -8.50 -1.07 -22.68
N LYS A 92 -9.41 -0.36 -23.36
CA LYS A 92 -9.17 0.93 -24.01
C LYS A 92 -9.37 2.14 -23.08
N GLY A 93 -9.66 1.93 -21.80
CA GLY A 93 -9.81 2.98 -20.80
C GLY A 93 -11.16 3.71 -20.78
N LYS A 94 -12.14 3.23 -21.54
CA LYS A 94 -13.51 3.75 -21.48
C LYS A 94 -14.23 3.22 -20.24
N ALA A 95 -14.90 4.08 -19.49
CA ALA A 95 -15.75 3.66 -18.38
C ALA A 95 -16.91 2.81 -18.94
N LEU A 96 -17.01 1.56 -18.47
CA LEU A 96 -18.07 0.62 -18.82
C LEU A 96 -19.26 0.76 -17.86
N LYS A 97 -18.96 0.95 -16.57
CA LYS A 97 -19.96 1.13 -15.53
C LYS A 97 -20.32 2.60 -15.34
N GLN A 98 -21.59 2.82 -15.02
CA GLN A 98 -22.08 4.15 -14.64
C GLN A 98 -21.59 4.51 -13.23
N PRO A 99 -21.43 5.81 -12.91
CA PRO A 99 -21.05 6.30 -11.59
C PRO A 99 -21.83 5.66 -10.42
N GLU A 100 -23.13 5.45 -10.61
CA GLU A 100 -24.04 4.89 -9.60
C GLU A 100 -23.71 3.42 -9.30
N GLN A 101 -23.33 2.65 -10.32
CA GLN A 101 -22.95 1.24 -10.17
C GLN A 101 -21.60 1.11 -9.46
N MET A 102 -20.66 2.02 -9.74
CA MET A 102 -19.36 2.06 -9.06
C MET A 102 -19.53 2.37 -7.56
N LEU A 103 -20.49 3.24 -7.22
CA LEU A 103 -20.81 3.51 -5.81
C LEU A 103 -21.47 2.31 -5.13
N ALA A 104 -22.41 1.64 -5.82
CA ALA A 104 -23.05 0.43 -5.30
C ALA A 104 -22.03 -0.68 -5.02
N ASP A 105 -21.07 -0.88 -5.93
CA ASP A 105 -19.94 -1.81 -5.76
C ASP A 105 -19.13 -1.51 -4.48
N ILE A 106 -18.81 -0.23 -4.21
CA ILE A 106 -18.08 0.16 -3.01
C ILE A 106 -18.92 -0.05 -1.75
N SER A 107 -20.19 0.34 -1.78
CA SER A 107 -21.11 0.14 -0.65
C SER A 107 -21.32 -1.34 -0.33
N GLN A 108 -21.32 -2.21 -1.34
CA GLN A 108 -21.38 -3.66 -1.16
C GLN A 108 -20.14 -4.19 -0.45
N LEU A 109 -18.93 -3.74 -0.82
CA LEU A 109 -17.70 -4.12 -0.11
C LEU A 109 -17.71 -3.69 1.36
N ILE A 110 -18.21 -2.49 1.65
CA ILE A 110 -18.34 -2.00 3.03
C ILE A 110 -19.31 -2.88 3.82
N SER A 111 -20.45 -3.24 3.21
CA SER A 111 -21.47 -4.07 3.84
C SER A 111 -20.96 -5.48 4.15
N ILE A 112 -20.17 -6.07 3.25
CA ILE A 112 -19.53 -7.37 3.47
C ILE A 112 -18.63 -7.33 4.72
N ILE A 113 -17.79 -6.30 4.86
CA ILE A 113 -16.91 -6.16 6.04
C ILE A 113 -17.75 -5.94 7.30
N ALA A 114 -18.81 -5.13 7.23
CA ALA A 114 -19.70 -4.86 8.36
C ALA A 114 -20.41 -6.14 8.85
N GLU A 115 -20.87 -6.98 7.93
CA GLU A 115 -21.48 -8.29 8.22
C GLU A 115 -20.45 -9.27 8.79
N ASP A 116 -19.27 -9.41 8.16
CA ASP A 116 -18.24 -10.37 8.57
C ASP A 116 -17.62 -10.06 9.94
N THR A 117 -17.54 -8.77 10.29
CA THR A 117 -17.01 -8.32 11.58
C THR A 117 -18.09 -8.16 12.65
N ASN A 118 -19.37 -8.43 12.34
CA ASN A 118 -20.51 -8.12 13.20
C ASN A 118 -20.47 -6.66 13.72
N ASN A 119 -20.07 -5.71 12.86
CA ASN A 119 -19.87 -4.29 13.20
C ASN A 119 -18.83 -3.99 14.31
N VAL A 120 -17.94 -4.93 14.64
CA VAL A 120 -16.89 -4.71 15.65
C VAL A 120 -15.77 -3.81 15.10
N LEU A 121 -15.38 -4.01 13.84
CA LEU A 121 -14.31 -3.27 13.16
C LEU A 121 -14.81 -2.82 11.79
N LEU A 122 -15.20 -1.56 11.71
CA LEU A 122 -15.72 -0.96 10.49
C LEU A 122 -14.58 -0.39 9.64
N PRO A 123 -14.64 -0.53 8.30
CA PRO A 123 -13.60 -0.02 7.43
C PRO A 123 -13.64 1.51 7.32
N ASP A 124 -12.48 2.15 7.39
CA ASP A 124 -12.35 3.60 7.27
C ASP A 124 -11.62 4.05 6.00
N THR A 125 -10.89 3.14 5.36
CA THR A 125 -9.96 3.44 4.28
C THR A 125 -10.21 2.54 3.08
N LEU A 126 -10.37 3.16 1.91
CA LEU A 126 -10.42 2.50 0.61
C LEU A 126 -9.16 2.84 -0.19
N LEU A 127 -8.43 1.82 -0.63
CA LEU A 127 -7.30 1.93 -1.55
C LEU A 127 -7.74 1.58 -2.96
N LEU A 128 -7.45 2.48 -3.89
CA LEU A 128 -7.76 2.34 -5.32
C LEU A 128 -6.51 2.44 -6.19
N PRO A 129 -6.52 1.81 -7.38
CA PRO A 129 -5.56 2.13 -8.43
C PRO A 129 -5.65 3.59 -8.84
N VAL A 130 -4.52 4.20 -9.22
CA VAL A 130 -4.42 5.64 -9.56
C VAL A 130 -5.40 6.06 -10.65
N LYS A 131 -5.62 5.21 -11.66
CA LYS A 131 -6.56 5.47 -12.75
C LYS A 131 -8.00 5.59 -12.25
N HIS A 132 -8.42 4.66 -11.40
CA HIS A 132 -9.77 4.61 -10.84
C HIS A 132 -9.99 5.76 -9.87
N PHE A 133 -8.99 6.07 -9.03
CA PHE A 133 -9.03 7.23 -8.14
C PHE A 133 -9.14 8.55 -8.90
N ALA A 134 -8.31 8.76 -9.92
CA ALA A 134 -8.35 9.98 -10.73
C ALA A 134 -9.69 10.14 -11.45
N TYR A 135 -10.30 9.05 -11.93
CA TYR A 135 -11.63 9.10 -12.52
C TYR A 135 -12.68 9.55 -11.50
N LEU A 136 -12.76 8.89 -10.33
CA LEU A 136 -13.72 9.25 -9.27
C LEU A 136 -13.56 10.70 -8.78
N ALA A 137 -12.33 11.21 -8.78
CA ALA A 137 -12.02 12.57 -8.38
C ALA A 137 -12.41 13.61 -9.45
N GLN A 138 -12.36 13.27 -10.75
CA GLN A 138 -12.60 14.21 -11.84
C GLN A 138 -14.03 14.18 -12.37
N THR A 139 -14.72 13.04 -12.28
CA THR A 139 -16.07 12.92 -12.84
C THR A 139 -17.14 13.45 -11.89
N PRO A 140 -18.05 14.32 -12.38
CA PRO A 140 -19.22 14.72 -11.61
C PRO A 140 -20.19 13.55 -11.45
N PHE A 141 -20.83 13.46 -10.29
CA PHE A 141 -21.82 12.42 -9.99
C PHE A 141 -23.12 12.63 -10.79
N SER A 142 -23.51 13.88 -11.01
CA SER A 142 -24.74 14.27 -11.72
C SER A 142 -24.45 15.33 -12.76
N THR A 143 -25.23 15.37 -13.84
CA THR A 143 -25.18 16.44 -14.84
C THR A 143 -25.64 17.80 -14.28
N THR A 144 -26.35 17.82 -13.16
CA THR A 144 -26.88 19.03 -12.52
C THR A 144 -26.05 19.49 -11.32
N GLY A 145 -25.38 18.56 -10.63
CA GLY A 145 -24.56 18.85 -9.46
C GLY A 145 -23.06 18.79 -9.77
N GLN A 146 -22.31 19.83 -9.39
CA GLN A 146 -20.84 19.88 -9.55
C GLN A 146 -20.07 19.02 -8.51
N VAL A 147 -20.76 18.13 -7.79
CA VAL A 147 -20.11 17.27 -6.78
C VAL A 147 -19.49 16.07 -7.50
N THR A 148 -18.21 15.85 -7.26
CA THR A 148 -17.47 14.69 -7.80
C THR A 148 -17.94 13.41 -7.13
N ILE A 149 -17.80 12.26 -7.80
CA ILE A 149 -18.20 10.96 -7.22
C ILE A 149 -17.48 10.73 -5.88
N LEU A 150 -16.20 11.10 -5.81
CA LEU A 150 -15.42 11.00 -4.58
C LEU A 150 -16.02 11.81 -3.42
N ASN A 151 -16.41 13.06 -3.66
CA ASN A 151 -17.00 13.91 -2.62
C ASN A 151 -18.38 13.41 -2.20
N TYR A 152 -19.14 12.85 -3.14
CA TYR A 152 -20.43 12.23 -2.84
C TYR A 152 -20.25 10.98 -1.96
N LEU A 153 -19.27 10.14 -2.28
CA LEU A 153 -18.94 8.95 -1.50
C LEU A 153 -18.53 9.29 -0.06
N LEU A 154 -17.65 10.29 0.13
CA LEU A 154 -17.19 10.70 1.45
C LEU A 154 -18.29 11.38 2.28
N SER A 155 -19.21 12.10 1.63
CA SER A 155 -20.30 12.78 2.34
C SER A 155 -21.45 11.84 2.71
N ASN A 156 -21.71 10.82 1.89
CA ASN A 156 -22.86 9.93 2.05
C ASN A 156 -22.54 8.69 2.90
N ASN A 157 -21.30 8.17 2.83
CA ASN A 157 -20.92 6.99 3.60
C ASN A 157 -20.41 7.39 5.00
N PRO A 158 -21.01 6.87 6.09
CA PRO A 158 -20.59 7.21 7.45
C PRO A 158 -19.28 6.52 7.88
N TYR A 159 -18.85 5.48 7.16
CA TYR A 159 -17.73 4.62 7.55
C TYR A 159 -16.41 5.04 6.89
N ILE A 160 -16.41 5.25 5.57
CA ILE A 160 -15.19 5.61 4.84
C ILE A 160 -14.85 7.08 5.07
N LYS A 161 -13.65 7.31 5.59
CA LYS A 161 -13.08 8.65 5.83
C LYS A 161 -11.94 8.95 4.87
N ASN A 162 -11.23 7.93 4.40
CA ASN A 162 -10.06 8.09 3.55
C ASN A 162 -10.22 7.26 2.28
N VAL A 163 -10.00 7.89 1.13
CA VAL A 163 -9.82 7.19 -0.14
C VAL A 163 -8.44 7.56 -0.65
N ASP A 164 -7.56 6.57 -0.70
CA ASP A 164 -6.17 6.76 -1.10
C ASP A 164 -5.88 6.00 -2.39
N SER A 165 -4.91 6.50 -3.15
CA SER A 165 -4.47 5.86 -4.39
C SER A 165 -3.09 5.23 -4.21
N TRP A 166 -2.90 4.04 -4.78
CA TRP A 166 -1.61 3.35 -4.76
C TRP A 166 -1.17 2.99 -6.19
N VAL A 167 0.02 3.45 -6.58
CA VAL A 167 0.59 3.29 -7.94
C VAL A 167 0.80 1.83 -8.32
N HIS A 168 1.18 0.97 -7.37
CA HIS A 168 1.49 -0.43 -7.65
C HIS A 168 0.27 -1.35 -7.63
N LEU A 169 -0.88 -0.84 -7.16
CA LEU A 169 -2.13 -1.57 -7.15
C LEU A 169 -2.74 -1.61 -8.56
N LYS A 170 -2.99 -2.81 -9.09
CA LYS A 170 -3.59 -3.05 -10.41
C LYS A 170 -4.82 -3.93 -10.28
N ASP A 171 -5.92 -3.53 -10.91
CA ASP A 171 -7.16 -4.29 -11.10
C ASP A 171 -7.79 -4.86 -9.80
N LYS A 172 -7.37 -4.31 -8.65
CA LYS A 172 -7.83 -4.65 -7.31
C LYS A 172 -8.03 -3.37 -6.50
N CYS A 173 -9.00 -3.36 -5.61
CA CYS A 173 -9.11 -2.39 -4.53
C CYS A 173 -9.03 -3.11 -3.19
N VAL A 174 -8.60 -2.39 -2.16
CA VAL A 174 -8.50 -2.92 -0.80
C VAL A 174 -9.26 -2.00 0.12
N ILE A 175 -10.16 -2.56 0.92
CA ILE A 175 -10.84 -1.85 1.98
C ILE A 175 -10.38 -2.42 3.31
N TYR A 176 -9.99 -1.55 4.23
CA TYR A 176 -9.51 -1.93 5.55
C TYR A 176 -9.69 -0.76 6.54
N PRO A 177 -9.74 -1.05 7.85
CA PRO A 177 -9.57 -0.02 8.87
C PRO A 177 -8.08 0.29 9.08
N ARG A 178 -7.71 1.57 9.05
CA ARG A 178 -6.37 2.10 9.32
C ARG A 178 -6.08 2.10 10.82
N THR A 179 -6.06 0.91 11.40
CA THR A 179 -5.73 0.68 12.80
C THR A 179 -4.66 -0.40 12.91
N PRO A 180 -3.70 -0.28 13.85
CA PRO A 180 -2.68 -1.31 14.06
C PRO A 180 -3.27 -2.68 14.42
N GLN A 181 -4.51 -2.72 14.93
CA GLN A 181 -5.22 -3.97 15.24
C GLN A 181 -5.67 -4.74 13.99
N ALA A 182 -5.79 -4.07 12.85
CA ALA A 182 -6.20 -4.71 11.61
C ALA A 182 -5.01 -5.02 10.71
N LEU A 183 -4.13 -4.04 10.51
CA LEU A 183 -3.03 -4.10 9.58
C LEU A 183 -1.83 -3.28 10.06
N GLU A 184 -0.64 -3.84 9.90
CA GLU A 184 0.62 -3.11 10.08
C GLU A 184 1.61 -3.45 8.96
N MET A 185 2.38 -2.46 8.53
CA MET A 185 3.55 -2.68 7.67
C MET A 185 4.80 -2.72 8.55
N TYR A 186 5.50 -3.85 8.56
CA TYR A 186 6.64 -4.04 9.44
C TYR A 186 7.95 -3.70 8.74
N LEU A 187 8.58 -2.59 9.14
CA LEU A 187 9.86 -2.11 8.61
C LEU A 187 10.87 -1.90 9.75
N PRO A 188 11.60 -2.96 10.17
CA PRO A 188 12.56 -2.87 11.27
C PRO A 188 13.68 -1.85 11.06
N LEU A 189 14.12 -1.69 9.81
CA LEU A 189 15.16 -0.75 9.43
C LEU A 189 14.78 -0.13 8.10
N GLU A 190 14.48 1.17 8.11
CA GLU A 190 14.03 1.89 6.91
C GLU A 190 15.16 2.03 5.89
N PHE A 191 16.30 2.59 6.30
CA PHE A 191 17.43 2.83 5.43
C PHE A 191 18.67 3.18 6.27
N GLU A 192 19.78 2.49 6.01
CA GLU A 192 21.07 2.78 6.63
C GLU A 192 22.18 2.74 5.57
N MET A 193 23.05 3.75 5.59
CA MET A 193 24.27 3.80 4.78
C MET A 193 25.43 3.26 5.59
N LEU A 194 26.17 2.31 5.02
CA LEU A 194 27.39 1.78 5.61
C LEU A 194 28.59 2.67 5.30
N GLU A 195 29.71 2.38 5.96
CA GLU A 195 30.97 3.10 5.75
C GLU A 195 31.46 2.98 4.29
N PRO A 196 32.03 4.06 3.70
CA PRO A 196 32.56 4.02 2.35
C PRO A 196 33.72 3.05 2.20
N GLN A 197 33.66 2.21 1.16
CA GLN A 197 34.70 1.23 0.84
C GLN A 197 35.39 1.60 -0.47
N ALA A 198 36.73 1.58 -0.46
CA ALA A 198 37.51 1.73 -1.68
C ALA A 198 37.47 0.42 -2.47
N VAL A 199 36.88 0.45 -3.67
CA VAL A 199 36.84 -0.70 -4.60
C VAL A 199 37.52 -0.27 -5.90
N GLY A 200 38.80 -0.65 -6.04
CA GLY A 200 39.63 -0.16 -7.14
C GLY A 200 39.84 1.35 -7.07
N MET A 201 39.52 2.07 -8.15
CA MET A 201 39.63 3.54 -8.22
C MET A 201 38.32 4.27 -7.85
N ASN A 202 37.31 3.53 -7.40
CA ASN A 202 36.00 4.07 -7.03
C ASN A 202 35.77 3.94 -5.52
N ILE A 203 34.96 4.85 -4.98
CA ILE A 203 34.43 4.76 -3.63
C ILE A 203 33.01 4.23 -3.74
N ARG A 204 32.73 3.12 -3.06
CA ARG A 204 31.41 2.47 -3.04
C ARG A 204 30.82 2.56 -1.64
N ILE A 205 29.57 2.99 -1.56
CA ILE A 205 28.80 3.04 -0.31
C ILE A 205 27.66 2.04 -0.45
N HIS A 206 27.65 1.06 0.45
CA HIS A 206 26.58 0.07 0.54
C HIS A 206 25.46 0.61 1.43
N CYS A 207 24.22 0.45 0.98
CA CYS A 207 23.02 0.83 1.71
C CYS A 207 22.20 -0.44 1.98
N HIS A 208 21.61 -0.54 3.17
CA HIS A 208 20.71 -1.64 3.48
C HIS A 208 19.46 -1.19 4.23
N ALA A 209 18.40 -1.97 4.07
CA ALA A 209 17.12 -1.81 4.74
C ALA A 209 16.59 -3.20 5.11
N ARG A 210 15.68 -3.28 6.08
CA ARG A 210 15.04 -4.53 6.48
C ARG A 210 13.53 -4.37 6.42
N PHE A 211 12.88 -5.25 5.68
CA PHE A 211 11.44 -5.24 5.46
C PHE A 211 10.84 -6.59 5.84
N GLY A 212 9.79 -6.56 6.67
CA GLY A 212 9.07 -7.75 7.16
C GLY A 212 7.69 -7.96 6.55
N GLY A 213 7.35 -7.24 5.48
CA GLY A 213 6.05 -7.41 4.83
C GLY A 213 4.92 -6.62 5.46
N VAL A 214 3.72 -6.95 4.99
CA VAL A 214 2.46 -6.42 5.51
C VAL A 214 1.80 -7.51 6.34
N GLN A 215 1.52 -7.24 7.60
CA GLN A 215 0.93 -8.15 8.57
C GLN A 215 -0.56 -7.79 8.75
N VAL A 216 -1.46 -8.71 8.43
CA VAL A 216 -2.89 -8.55 8.67
C VAL A 216 -3.26 -9.34 9.92
N TYR A 217 -3.57 -8.64 11.02
CA TYR A 217 -3.94 -9.26 12.29
C TYR A 217 -5.42 -9.67 12.34
N THR A 218 -6.28 -8.93 11.64
CA THR A 218 -7.73 -9.18 11.58
C THR A 218 -8.21 -9.31 10.13
N PRO A 219 -8.05 -10.49 9.50
CA PRO A 219 -8.43 -10.72 8.11
C PRO A 219 -9.88 -10.38 7.77
N LYS A 220 -10.81 -10.61 8.72
CA LYS A 220 -12.24 -10.34 8.55
C LYS A 220 -12.58 -8.85 8.42
N ALA A 221 -11.71 -7.97 8.91
CA ALA A 221 -11.91 -6.52 8.82
C ALA A 221 -11.42 -5.95 7.48
N CYS A 222 -10.87 -6.78 6.60
CA CYS A 222 -10.30 -6.37 5.33
C CYS A 222 -10.99 -7.14 4.19
N ALA A 223 -11.24 -6.46 3.06
CA ALA A 223 -11.74 -7.11 1.86
C ALA A 223 -11.04 -6.57 0.60
N TYR A 224 -10.91 -7.45 -0.39
CA TYR A 224 -10.52 -7.09 -1.74
C TYR A 224 -11.75 -6.92 -2.64
N GLY A 225 -11.78 -5.87 -3.44
CA GLY A 225 -12.56 -5.85 -4.67
C GLY A 225 -11.67 -6.24 -5.83
N VAL A 226 -11.96 -7.36 -6.49
CA VAL A 226 -11.18 -7.88 -7.62
C VAL A 226 -11.90 -7.66 -8.95
N GLY A 227 -11.14 -7.54 -10.03
CA GLY A 227 -11.67 -7.49 -11.40
C GLY A 227 -12.01 -6.08 -11.89
N LEU A 228 -11.38 -5.06 -11.32
CA LEU A 228 -11.55 -3.64 -11.64
C LEU A 228 -11.04 -3.22 -13.03
#